data_AF-A0A976Q5E5-F1
#
_entry.id   AF-A0A976Q5E5-F1
#
_cell.length_a   1.000
_cell.length_b   1.000
_cell.length_c   1.000
_cell.angle_alpha   90.00
_cell.angle_beta   90.00
_cell.angle_gamma   90.00
#
_symmetry.space_group_name_H-M   'P 1'
#
loop_
_entity.id
_entity.type
_entity.pdbx_description
1 polymer ?
#
loop_
_entity_poly.entity_id
_entity_poly.type
_entity_poly.pdbx_seq_one_letter_code
_entity_poly.pdbx_strand_id
1 'polypeptide(L)' 'MSSKNKMCESCLLPFDKDPRGRESERYCSYCFRNGKLSYDGNDLKEFQKLCYDAMTEKGMNKYQAKFYSWLIRFAPRWKK' A
#
# COMPACT_ATOMS: atom_id res chain seq x y z
N MET A 1 21.53 -3.73 -12.79
CA MET A 1 21.37 -3.02 -11.49
C MET A 1 19.92 -3.12 -11.07
N SER A 2 19.54 -4.11 -10.25
CA SER A 2 18.17 -4.23 -9.75
C SER A 2 17.97 -3.21 -8.62
N SER A 3 17.43 -2.04 -8.98
CA SER A 3 16.89 -1.08 -8.03
C SER A 3 15.78 -1.77 -7.22
N LYS A 4 16.12 -2.34 -6.06
CA LYS A 4 15.15 -2.93 -5.14
C LYS A 4 14.17 -1.82 -4.74
N ASN A 5 12.98 -1.81 -5.34
CA ASN A 5 11.89 -0.95 -4.88
C ASN A 5 11.71 -1.22 -3.38
N LYS A 6 11.95 -0.21 -2.54
CA LYS A 6 11.84 -0.31 -1.08
C LYS A 6 10.39 -0.12 -0.60
N MET A 7 9.50 0.20 -1.53
CA MET A 7 8.11 0.57 -1.27
C MET A 7 7.18 -0.23 -2.17
N CYS A 8 5.99 -0.54 -1.67
CA CYS A 8 4.93 -1.17 -2.42
C CYS A 8 4.44 -0.26 -3.56
N GLU A 9 4.34 -0.80 -4.77
CA GLU A 9 3.88 -0.04 -5.95
C GLU A 9 2.39 0.32 -5.90
N SER A 10 1.60 -0.35 -5.04
CA SER A 10 0.15 -0.13 -4.89
C SER A 10 -0.21 0.85 -3.77
N CYS A 11 0.47 0.76 -2.62
CA CYS A 11 0.11 1.52 -1.41
C CYS A 11 1.25 2.33 -0.80
N LEU A 12 2.43 2.37 -1.44
CA LEU A 12 3.64 3.01 -0.92
C LEU A 12 4.07 2.58 0.48
N LEU A 13 3.57 1.43 0.97
CA LEU A 13 4.02 0.87 2.23
C LEU A 13 5.51 0.53 2.12
N PRO A 14 6.36 1.02 3.04
CA PRO A 14 7.75 0.61 3.11
C PRO A 14 7.81 -0.88 3.44
N PHE A 15 8.58 -1.64 2.67
CA PHE A 15 8.72 -3.08 2.91
C PHE A 15 9.40 -3.41 4.25
N ASP A 16 10.12 -2.44 4.83
CA ASP A 16 10.68 -2.50 6.18
C ASP A 16 9.61 -2.60 7.28
N LYS A 17 8.40 -2.08 7.00
CA LYS A 17 7.25 -2.11 7.90
C LYS A 17 6.26 -3.24 7.58
N ASP A 18 6.61 -4.13 6.66
CA ASP A 18 5.78 -5.29 6.32
C ASP A 18 6.01 -6.41 7.35
N PRO A 19 5.00 -6.77 8.15
CA PRO A 19 5.17 -7.74 9.23
C PRO A 19 5.13 -9.20 8.77
N ARG A 20 4.73 -9.49 7.52
CA ARG A 20 4.36 -10.85 7.12
C ARG A 20 5.22 -11.47 6.02
N GLY A 21 6.21 -10.75 5.52
CA GLY A 21 7.04 -11.24 4.42
C GLY A 21 6.28 -11.16 3.09
N ARG A 22 7.00 -10.80 2.04
CA ARG A 22 6.42 -10.43 0.75
C ARG A 22 6.43 -11.64 -0.17
N GLU A 23 5.28 -11.99 -0.75
CA GLU A 23 5.21 -12.99 -1.83
C GLU A 23 5.63 -12.40 -3.19
N SER A 24 5.52 -11.07 -3.33
CA SER A 24 5.84 -10.34 -4.56
C SER A 24 6.97 -9.34 -4.32
N GLU A 25 7.85 -9.15 -5.30
CA GLU A 25 8.87 -8.11 -5.25
C GLU A 25 8.29 -6.69 -5.35
N ARG A 26 7.09 -6.55 -5.94
CA ARG A 26 6.45 -5.27 -6.26
C ARG A 26 5.39 -4.83 -5.25
N TYR A 27 4.79 -5.78 -4.54
CA TYR A 27 3.66 -5.54 -3.64
C TYR A 27 3.94 -6.02 -2.21
N CYS A 28 3.33 -5.36 -1.23
CA CYS A 28 3.39 -5.79 0.18
C CYS A 28 2.40 -6.92 0.45
N SER A 29 2.57 -7.63 1.57
CA SER A 29 1.71 -8.74 1.99
C SER A 29 0.24 -8.36 2.17
N TYR A 30 -0.04 -7.07 2.36
CA TYR A 30 -1.41 -6.54 2.50
C TYR A 30 -2.07 -6.27 1.16
N CYS A 31 -1.31 -5.82 0.17
CA CYS A 31 -1.85 -5.53 -1.16
C CYS A 31 -1.89 -6.78 -2.03
N PHE A 32 -0.98 -7.72 -1.83
CA PHE A 32 -0.90 -8.95 -2.59
C PHE A 32 -0.74 -10.14 -1.63
N ARG A 33 -1.69 -11.07 -1.68
CA ARG A 33 -1.70 -12.26 -0.84
C ARG A 33 -2.35 -13.43 -1.58
N ASN A 34 -1.77 -14.63 -1.42
CA ASN A 34 -2.27 -15.87 -2.04
C ASN A 34 -2.37 -15.74 -3.57
N GLY A 35 -1.44 -15.04 -4.20
CA GLY A 35 -1.40 -14.85 -5.65
C GLY A 35 -2.43 -13.85 -6.21
N LYS A 36 -3.17 -13.11 -5.36
CA LYS A 36 -4.15 -12.10 -5.81
C LYS A 36 -3.95 -10.76 -5.11
N LEU A 37 -4.28 -9.69 -5.82
CA LEU A 37 -4.36 -8.36 -5.23
C LEU A 37 -5.60 -8.26 -4.33
N SER A 38 -5.43 -7.74 -3.12
CA SER A 38 -6.57 -7.48 -2.22
C SER A 38 -7.48 -6.36 -2.74
N TYR A 39 -6.98 -5.50 -3.62
CA TYR A 39 -7.76 -4.51 -4.33
C TYR A 39 -7.46 -4.57 -5.82
N ASP A 40 -8.45 -5.04 -6.59
CA ASP A 40 -8.40 -5.12 -8.05
C ASP A 40 -9.04 -3.90 -8.72
N GLY A 41 -9.69 -3.04 -7.93
CA GLY A 41 -10.32 -1.82 -8.42
C GLY A 41 -9.31 -0.83 -9.02
N ASN A 42 -9.85 0.07 -9.83
CA ASN A 42 -9.12 1.19 -10.43
C ASN A 42 -9.54 2.54 -9.84
N ASP A 43 -10.27 2.55 -8.72
CA ASP A 43 -10.65 3.77 -8.02
C ASP A 43 -9.64 4.11 -6.92
N LEU A 44 -8.89 5.19 -7.13
CA LEU A 44 -7.89 5.65 -6.18
C LEU A 44 -8.53 6.09 -4.85
N LYS A 45 -9.69 6.76 -4.89
CA LYS A 45 -10.30 7.32 -3.66
C LYS A 45 -10.81 6.21 -2.77
N GLU A 46 -11.44 5.19 -3.35
CA GLU A 46 -11.86 3.99 -2.65
C GLU A 46 -10.68 3.29 -2.00
N PHE A 47 -9.58 3.11 -2.74
CA PHE A 47 -8.37 2.50 -2.21
C PHE A 47 -7.72 3.34 -1.09
N GLN A 48 -7.71 4.66 -1.22
CA GLN A 48 -7.26 5.58 -0.17
C GLN A 48 -8.10 5.45 1.10
N LYS A 49 -9.42 5.34 0.96
CA LYS A 49 -10.33 5.14 2.09
C LYS A 49 -10.08 3.79 2.77
N LEU A 50 -9.97 2.71 2.00
CA LEU A 50 -9.64 1.38 2.53
C LEU A 50 -8.33 1.38 3.32
N CYS A 51 -7.28 1.99 2.75
CA CYS A 51 -5.99 2.10 3.43
C CYS A 51 -6.08 2.97 4.68
N TYR A 52 -6.81 4.09 4.63
CA TYR A 52 -7.03 4.97 5.78
C TYR A 52 -7.77 4.26 6.92
N ASP A 53 -8.84 3.55 6.60
CA ASP A 53 -9.64 2.77 7.56
C ASP A 53 -8.75 1.70 8.20
N ALA A 54 -8.02 0.91 7.39
CA ALA A 54 -7.10 -0.11 7.89
C ALA A 54 -5.95 0.44 8.76
N MET A 55 -5.41 1.63 8.44
CA MET A 55 -4.39 2.29 9.26
C MET A 55 -4.96 2.78 10.59
N THR A 56 -6.18 3.34 10.57
CA THR A 56 -6.86 3.83 11.77
C THR A 56 -7.25 2.68 12.69
N GLU A 57 -7.76 1.57 12.15
CA GLU A 57 -8.07 0.35 12.89
C GLU A 57 -6.83 -0.27 13.55
N LYS A 58 -5.66 -0.16 12.89
CA LYS A 58 -4.36 -0.57 13.46
C LYS A 58 -3.83 0.36 14.56
N GLY A 59 -4.55 1.42 14.91
CA GLY A 59 -4.16 2.38 15.94
C GLY A 59 -3.21 3.48 15.46
N MET A 60 -3.05 3.66 14.15
CA MET A 60 -2.28 4.79 13.61
C MET A 60 -3.05 6.10 13.83
N ASN A 61 -2.33 7.18 14.14
CA ASN A 61 -2.96 8.49 14.35
C ASN A 61 -3.64 8.97 13.06
N LYS A 62 -4.85 9.52 13.16
CA LYS A 62 -5.68 9.95 12.00
C LYS A 62 -4.94 10.88 11.06
N TYR A 63 -4.10 11.77 11.58
CA TYR A 63 -3.27 12.67 10.78
C TYR A 63 -2.23 11.92 9.94
N GLN A 64 -1.55 10.93 10.53
CA GLN A 64 -0.58 10.09 9.84
C GLN A 64 -1.28 9.19 8.81
N ALA A 65 -2.39 8.55 9.20
CA ALA A 65 -3.18 7.73 8.28
C ALA A 65 -3.66 8.54 7.06
N LYS A 66 -4.11 9.79 7.27
CA LYS A 66 -4.50 10.69 6.19
C LYS A 66 -3.34 11.12 5.31
N PHE A 67 -2.17 11.38 5.90
CA PHE A 67 -0.96 11.71 5.15
C PHE A 67 -0.49 10.53 4.27
N TYR A 68 -0.45 9.31 4.84
CA TYR A 68 -0.07 8.12 4.09
C TYR A 68 -1.10 7.74 3.03
N SER A 69 -2.40 7.79 3.34
CA SER A 69 -3.43 7.52 2.33
C SER A 69 -3.37 8.55 1.20
N TRP A 70 -3.11 9.81 1.52
CA TRP A 70 -2.88 10.83 0.50
C TRP A 70 -1.66 10.50 -0.37
N LEU A 71 -0.54 10.04 0.22
CA LEU A 71 0.66 9.67 -0.52
C LEU A 71 0.43 8.55 -1.53
N ILE A 72 -0.51 7.62 -1.28
CA ILE A 72 -0.84 6.50 -2.20
C ILE A 72 -1.09 6.96 -3.64
N ARG A 73 -1.62 8.17 -3.84
CA ARG A 73 -1.82 8.74 -5.18
C ARG A 73 -0.54 8.81 -6.02
N PHE A 74 0.62 8.88 -5.39
CA PHE A 74 1.93 8.96 -6.03
C PHE A 74 2.54 7.58 -6.26
N ALA A 75 1.86 6.50 -5.86
CA ALA A 75 2.38 5.17 -6.07
C ALA A 75 2.47 4.87 -7.58
N PRO A 76 3.52 4.15 -8.04
CA PRO A 76 3.72 3.80 -9.44
C PRO A 76 2.48 3.19 -10.12
N ARG A 77 1.65 2.44 -9.40
CA ARG A 77 0.40 1.87 -9.92
C ARG A 77 -0.62 2.93 -10.36
N TRP A 78 -0.68 4.06 -9.65
CA TRP A 78 -1.64 5.15 -9.89
C TRP A 78 -1.07 6.26 -10.76
N LYS A 79 0.26 6.31 -10.87
CA LYS A 79 1.01 7.26 -11.69
C LYS A 79 1.03 6.77 -13.15
N LYS A 80 -0.15 6.72 -13.76
CA LYS A 80 -0.32 6.48 -15.20
C LYS A 80 -0.23 7.79 -15.98
#